data_AF-S4P7Q3-F1
#
_entry.id   AF-S4P7Q3-F1
#
_cell.length_a   1.000
_cell.length_b   1.000
_cell.length_c   1.000
_cell.angle_alpha   90.00
_cell.angle_beta   90.00
_cell.angle_gamma   90.00
#
_symmetry.space_group_name_H-M   'P 1'
#
loop_
_entity.id
_entity.type
_entity.pdbx_description
1 polymer ?
#
loop_
_entity_poly.entity_id
_entity_poly.type
_entity_poly.pdbx_seq_one_letter_code
_entity_poly.pdbx_strand_id
1 'polypeptide(L)'
;MTAANLATIFAPNILHRNNPNDPASAEQLLSERTDVINVVRQLVERHTELWTLPADLLHEAYIHLAHSAPTHLDSLLLRRAECAAEANANVEGAKRLWSRESFLHAAANTATLATSPNA
;
A
#
# COMPACT_ATOMS: atom_id res chain seq x y z
N MET A 1 -2.56 -6.91 -8.87
CA MET A 1 -4.04 -7.00 -8.80
C MET A 1 -4.63 -5.62 -8.96
N THR A 2 -5.76 -5.46 -9.64
CA THR A 2 -6.45 -4.17 -9.82
C THR A 2 -7.41 -3.87 -8.67
N ALA A 3 -7.68 -2.59 -8.39
CA ALA A 3 -8.65 -2.18 -7.36
C ALA A 3 -10.04 -2.78 -7.59
N ALA A 4 -10.45 -2.90 -8.85
CA ALA A 4 -11.71 -3.56 -9.23
C ALA A 4 -11.75 -5.04 -8.79
N ASN A 5 -10.68 -5.81 -9.01
CA ASN A 5 -10.63 -7.22 -8.61
C ASN A 5 -10.73 -7.39 -7.09
N LEU A 6 -10.03 -6.52 -6.34
CA LEU A 6 -10.11 -6.51 -4.87
C LEU A 6 -11.53 -6.16 -4.42
N ALA A 7 -12.14 -5.12 -5.00
CA ALA A 7 -13.49 -4.71 -4.66
C ALA A 7 -14.52 -5.81 -4.90
N THR A 8 -14.45 -6.53 -6.03
CA THR A 8 -15.38 -7.63 -6.32
C THR A 8 -15.29 -8.77 -5.29
N ILE A 9 -14.09 -9.09 -4.79
CA ILE A 9 -13.87 -10.17 -3.83
C ILE A 9 -14.22 -9.74 -2.39
N PHE A 10 -13.81 -8.53 -2.00
CA PHE A 10 -13.92 -8.08 -0.62
C PHE A 10 -15.25 -7.40 -0.30
N ALA A 11 -15.87 -6.71 -1.26
CA ALA A 11 -17.06 -5.91 -0.98
C ALA A 11 -18.24 -6.70 -0.38
N PRO A 12 -18.56 -7.92 -0.86
CA PRO A 12 -19.63 -8.73 -0.24
C PRO A 12 -19.32 -9.19 1.19
N ASN A 13 -18.06 -9.20 1.59
CA ASN A 13 -17.62 -9.71 2.89
C ASN A 13 -17.57 -8.61 3.96
N ILE A 14 -17.25 -7.37 3.55
CA ILE A 14 -17.07 -6.24 4.48
C ILE A 14 -18.28 -5.30 4.54
N LEU A 15 -19.16 -5.32 3.53
CA LEU A 15 -20.41 -4.57 3.53
C LEU A 15 -21.58 -5.55 3.47
N HIS A 16 -22.39 -5.54 4.52
CA HIS A 16 -23.58 -6.39 4.61
C HIS A 16 -24.84 -5.59 4.29
N ARG A 17 -25.86 -6.30 3.83
CA ARG A 17 -27.17 -5.74 3.56
C ARG A 17 -27.74 -5.12 4.84
N ASN A 18 -28.22 -3.88 4.77
CA ASN A 18 -28.76 -3.20 5.94
C ASN A 18 -30.01 -3.93 6.50
N ASN A 19 -30.83 -4.49 5.60
CA ASN A 19 -32.00 -5.30 5.95
C ASN A 19 -32.03 -6.60 5.12
N PRO A 20 -31.51 -7.72 5.65
CA PRO A 20 -31.47 -8.98 4.91
C PRO A 20 -32.86 -9.59 4.64
N ASN A 21 -33.86 -9.24 5.46
CA ASN A 21 -35.25 -9.73 5.33
C ASN A 21 -36.14 -8.88 4.43
N ASP A 22 -35.62 -7.80 3.84
CA ASP A 22 -36.42 -6.93 2.98
C ASP A 22 -36.67 -7.60 1.61
N PRO A 23 -37.93 -7.84 1.20
CA PRO A 23 -38.25 -8.41 -0.09
C PRO A 23 -37.89 -7.43 -1.21
N ALA A 24 -36.69 -7.58 -1.75
CA ALA A 24 -36.20 -6.77 -2.86
C ALA A 24 -36.28 -7.52 -4.19
N SER A 25 -36.55 -6.77 -5.25
CA SER A 25 -36.46 -7.28 -6.62
C SER A 25 -35.03 -7.72 -6.94
N ALA A 26 -34.89 -8.67 -7.87
CA ALA A 26 -33.57 -9.11 -8.38
C ALA A 26 -32.75 -7.93 -8.94
N GLU A 27 -33.40 -6.93 -9.52
CA GLU A 27 -32.75 -5.73 -10.04
C GLU A 27 -32.18 -4.85 -8.91
N GLN A 28 -32.92 -4.69 -7.80
CA GLN A 28 -32.43 -3.97 -6.62
C GLN A 28 -31.24 -4.69 -5.97
N LEU A 29 -31.30 -6.02 -5.87
CA LEU A 29 -30.18 -6.83 -5.37
C LEU A 29 -28.92 -6.68 -6.22
N LEU A 30 -29.07 -6.56 -7.54
CA LEU A 30 -27.95 -6.38 -8.45
C LEU A 30 -27.38 -4.96 -8.39
N SER A 31 -28.24 -3.94 -8.29
CA SER A 31 -27.84 -2.55 -8.07
C SER A 31 -27.07 -2.41 -6.77
N GLU A 32 -27.60 -2.94 -5.66
CA GLU A 32 -26.99 -2.87 -4.34
C GLU A 32 -25.60 -3.53 -4.31
N ARG A 33 -25.44 -4.69 -4.97
CA ARG A 33 -24.14 -5.34 -5.14
C ARG A 33 -23.16 -4.48 -5.93
N THR A 34 -23.64 -3.83 -6.99
CA THR A 34 -22.83 -2.91 -7.80
C THR A 34 -22.37 -1.71 -6.97
N ASP A 35 -23.25 -1.14 -6.16
CA ASP A 35 -22.95 -0.01 -5.28
C ASP A 35 -21.93 -0.39 -4.23
N VAL A 36 -22.11 -1.54 -3.57
CA VAL A 36 -21.17 -2.11 -2.60
C VAL A 36 -19.79 -2.29 -3.21
N ILE A 37 -19.68 -2.86 -4.41
CA ILE A 37 -18.41 -3.02 -5.12
C ILE A 37 -17.81 -1.64 -5.45
N ASN A 38 -18.60 -0.69 -5.91
CA ASN A 38 -18.12 0.65 -6.27
C ASN A 38 -17.59 1.43 -5.06
N VAL A 39 -18.23 1.30 -3.89
CA VAL A 39 -17.74 1.91 -2.65
C VAL A 39 -16.37 1.34 -2.29
N VAL A 40 -16.23 0.01 -2.25
CA VAL A 40 -14.95 -0.62 -1.90
C VAL A 40 -13.86 -0.32 -2.92
N ARG A 41 -14.21 -0.24 -4.21
CA ARG A 41 -13.29 0.21 -5.24
C ARG A 41 -12.78 1.62 -4.95
N GLN A 42 -13.67 2.56 -4.62
CA GLN A 42 -13.26 3.93 -4.26
C GLN A 42 -12.41 3.98 -2.98
N LEU A 43 -12.70 3.13 -1.99
CA LEU A 43 -11.89 3.03 -0.77
C LEU A 43 -10.47 2.53 -1.06
N VAL A 44 -10.35 1.57 -1.99
CA VAL A 44 -9.05 1.03 -2.42
C VAL A 44 -8.31 2.00 -3.35
N GLU A 45 -9.01 2.80 -4.15
CA GLU A 45 -8.39 3.79 -5.04
C GLU A 45 -7.90 5.02 -4.29
N ARG A 46 -8.71 5.57 -3.37
CA ARG A 46 -8.40 6.77 -2.58
C ARG A 46 -7.84 6.46 -1.20
N HIS A 47 -7.25 5.29 -1.10
CA HIS A 47 -6.79 4.71 0.13
C HIS A 47 -5.76 5.66 0.79
N THR A 48 -4.82 6.21 0.01
CA THR A 48 -3.83 7.18 0.53
C THR A 48 -4.48 8.43 1.13
N GLU A 49 -5.56 8.94 0.54
CA GLU A 49 -6.24 10.15 1.00
C GLU A 49 -7.07 9.90 2.27
N LEU A 50 -7.70 8.72 2.37
CA LEU A 50 -8.58 8.34 3.49
C LEU A 50 -7.85 8.24 4.83
N TRP A 51 -6.58 7.83 4.81
CA TRP A 51 -5.76 7.71 6.03
C TRP A 51 -4.72 8.81 6.19
N THR A 52 -4.75 9.83 5.32
CA THR A 52 -3.99 11.06 5.55
C THR A 52 -4.84 12.06 6.31
N LEU A 53 -4.34 12.48 7.46
CA LEU A 53 -4.93 13.59 8.19
C LEU A 53 -4.56 14.92 7.48
N PRO A 54 -5.53 15.82 7.23
CA PRO A 54 -5.24 17.16 6.71
C PRO A 54 -4.22 17.91 7.59
N ALA A 55 -3.41 18.77 6.97
CA ALA A 55 -2.34 19.49 7.66
C ALA A 55 -2.88 20.37 8.81
N ASP A 56 -4.05 21.00 8.61
CA ASP A 56 -4.66 21.87 9.62
C ASP A 56 -5.07 21.09 10.88
N LEU A 57 -5.76 19.96 10.71
CA LEU A 57 -6.14 19.08 11.82
C LEU A 57 -4.91 18.48 12.53
N LEU A 58 -3.88 18.14 11.77
CA LEU A 58 -2.63 17.63 12.33
C LEU A 58 -1.90 18.68 13.16
N HIS A 59 -1.90 19.94 12.72
CA HIS A 59 -1.32 21.05 13.45
C HIS A 59 -2.05 21.31 14.77
N GLU A 60 -3.39 21.34 14.75
CA GLU A 60 -4.20 21.47 15.96
C GLU A 60 -3.94 20.33 16.94
N ALA A 61 -3.89 19.09 16.45
CA ALA A 61 -3.56 17.93 17.28
C ALA A 61 -2.19 18.06 17.95
N TYR A 62 -1.17 18.59 17.24
CA TYR A 62 0.14 18.85 17.82
C TYR A 62 0.11 19.93 18.89
N ILE A 63 -0.64 21.02 18.72
CA ILE A 63 -0.80 22.04 19.75
C ILE A 63 -1.45 21.44 21.00
N HIS A 64 -2.53 20.67 20.82
CA HIS A 64 -3.21 20.03 21.94
C HIS A 64 -2.32 19.01 22.68
N LEU A 65 -1.56 18.19 21.95
CA LEU A 65 -0.62 17.23 22.52
C LEU A 65 0.56 17.91 23.21
N ALA A 66 1.08 19.01 22.67
CA ALA A 66 2.16 19.77 23.29
C ALA A 66 1.77 20.30 24.68
N HIS A 67 0.52 20.73 24.84
CA HIS A 67 0.01 21.23 26.13
C HIS A 67 -0.42 20.13 27.10
N SER A 68 -0.96 19.01 26.60
CA SER A 68 -1.53 17.95 27.45
C SER A 68 -0.55 16.82 27.78
N ALA A 69 0.30 16.41 26.84
CA ALA A 69 1.18 15.25 26.95
C ALA A 69 2.47 15.41 26.10
N PRO A 70 3.38 16.32 26.47
CA PRO A 70 4.57 16.66 25.67
C PRO A 70 5.53 15.47 25.49
N THR A 71 5.73 14.65 26.53
CA THR A 71 6.62 13.47 26.44
C THR A 71 6.09 12.42 25.45
N HIS A 72 4.77 12.30 25.34
CA HIS A 72 4.14 11.40 24.38
C HIS A 72 4.30 11.95 22.96
N LEU A 73 4.11 13.25 22.78
CA LEU A 73 4.37 13.92 21.51
C LEU A 73 5.80 13.70 21.02
N ASP A 74 6.80 13.88 21.89
CA ASP A 74 8.22 13.67 21.54
C ASP A 74 8.47 12.25 21.04
N SER A 75 7.92 11.24 21.72
CA SER A 75 8.05 9.84 21.30
C SER A 75 7.42 9.56 19.93
N LEU A 76 6.28 10.20 19.64
CA LEU A 76 5.61 10.09 18.34
C LEU A 76 6.40 10.78 17.22
N LEU A 77 7.02 11.94 17.51
CA LEU A 77 7.86 12.67 16.56
C LEU A 77 9.16 11.91 16.26
N LEU A 78 9.80 11.32 17.27
CA LEU A 78 10.98 10.47 17.08
C LEU A 78 10.67 9.26 16.20
N ARG A 79 9.59 8.52 16.52
CA ARG A 79 9.15 7.37 15.70
C ARG A 79 8.83 7.78 14.26
N ARG A 80 8.21 8.95 14.08
CA ARG A 80 7.92 9.49 12.74
C ARG A 80 9.20 9.82 11.97
N ALA A 81 10.23 10.36 12.63
CA ALA A 81 11.53 10.63 12.03
C ALA A 81 12.25 9.34 11.60
N GLU A 82 12.18 8.28 12.43
CA GLU A 82 12.72 6.95 12.10
C GLU A 82 12.05 6.36 10.85
N CYS A 83 10.70 6.33 10.81
CA CYS A 83 9.98 5.85 9.62
C CYS A 83 10.29 6.66 8.35
N ALA A 84 10.48 7.98 8.48
CA ALA A 84 10.87 8.82 7.35
C ALA A 84 12.29 8.50 6.84
N ALA A 85 13.22 8.20 7.75
CA ALA A 85 14.57 7.77 7.41
C ALA A 85 14.56 6.40 6.68
N GLU A 86 13.77 5.44 7.18
CA GLU A 86 13.60 4.12 6.55
C GLU A 86 13.01 4.22 5.14
N ALA A 87 11.97 5.05 4.96
CA ALA A 87 11.36 5.27 3.65
C ALA A 87 12.37 5.85 2.64
N ASN A 88 13.19 6.82 3.06
CA ASN A 88 14.25 7.38 2.22
C ASN A 88 15.35 6.36 1.90
N ALA A 89 15.75 5.54 2.87
CA ALA A 89 16.74 4.48 2.66
C ALA A 89 16.24 3.42 1.67
N ASN A 90 14.95 3.05 1.73
CA ASN A 90 14.33 2.10 0.80
C ASN A 90 14.24 2.66 -0.62
N VAL A 91 13.94 3.95 -0.78
CA VAL A 91 13.94 4.64 -2.09
C VAL A 91 15.34 4.63 -2.70
N GLU A 92 16.38 4.90 -1.91
CA GLU A 92 17.76 4.89 -2.38
C GLU A 92 18.27 3.47 -2.69
N GLY A 93 17.86 2.47 -1.89
CA GLY A 93 18.11 1.06 -2.15
C GLY A 93 17.43 0.55 -3.44
N ALA A 94 16.17 0.96 -3.67
CA ALA A 94 15.46 0.67 -4.91
C ALA A 94 16.17 1.31 -6.12
N LYS A 95 16.58 2.59 -6.06
CA LYS A 95 17.35 3.21 -7.15
C LYS A 95 18.65 2.47 -7.48
N ARG A 96 19.33 1.93 -6.45
CA ARG A 96 20.56 1.13 -6.63
C ARG A 96 20.30 -0.21 -7.30
N LEU A 97 19.22 -0.91 -6.93
CA LEU A 97 18.85 -2.20 -7.52
C LEU A 97 18.44 -2.11 -9.01
N TRP A 98 17.95 -0.96 -9.44
CA TRP A 98 17.61 -0.68 -10.84
C TRP A 98 18.74 0.02 -11.61
N SER A 99 19.91 0.24 -10.98
CA SER A 99 21.09 0.72 -11.70
C SER A 99 21.66 -0.42 -12.54
N ARG A 100 21.77 -0.17 -13.85
CA ARG A 100 22.24 -1.09 -14.89
C ARG A 100 23.63 -1.69 -14.60
N GLU A 101 24.39 -1.09 -13.68
CA GLU A 101 25.73 -1.51 -13.28
C GLU A 101 25.74 -2.76 -12.38
N SER A 102 24.64 -3.06 -11.68
CA SER A 102 24.54 -4.21 -10.78
C SER A 102 24.31 -5.55 -11.50
N PHE A 103 23.86 -5.51 -12.75
CA PHE A 103 23.54 -6.72 -13.54
C PHE A 103 24.72 -7.27 -14.36
N LEU A 104 25.86 -6.58 -14.43
CA LEU A 104 26.96 -6.95 -15.34
C LEU A 104 28.10 -7.76 -14.70
N HIS A 105 28.13 -8.00 -13.39
CA HIS A 105 29.28 -8.67 -12.74
C HIS A 105 29.12 -10.16 -12.41
N ALA A 106 28.04 -10.84 -12.83
CA ALA A 106 27.82 -12.26 -12.53
C ALA A 106 27.89 -13.23 -13.73
N ALA A 107 28.12 -12.74 -14.97
CA ALA A 107 27.96 -13.56 -16.19
C ALA A 107 29.23 -13.72 -17.04
N ALA A 108 30.41 -13.82 -16.42
CA ALA A 108 31.64 -14.16 -17.14
C ALA A 108 32.51 -15.14 -16.33
N ASN A 109 31.98 -16.33 -16.03
CA ASN A 109 32.83 -17.44 -15.63
C ASN A 109 32.15 -18.81 -15.84
N THR A 110 31.65 -19.08 -17.04
CA THR A 110 31.40 -20.47 -17.47
C THR A 110 31.51 -20.61 -18.99
N ALA A 111 32.31 -21.60 -19.37
CA ALA A 111 32.36 -22.30 -20.67
C ALA A 111 33.18 -21.67 -21.82
N THR A 112 34.39 -22.21 -22.02
CA THR A 112 34.73 -22.82 -23.31
C THR A 112 35.35 -24.20 -23.09
N LEU A 113 34.66 -25.21 -23.62
CA LEU A 113 34.99 -26.64 -23.63
C LEU A 113 36.17 -26.99 -24.56
N ALA A 114 36.88 -28.04 -24.15
CA ALA A 114 37.44 -29.16 -24.94
C ALA A 114 38.29 -28.89 -26.19
N THR A 115 39.52 -29.41 -26.18
CA THR A 115 40.12 -30.07 -27.35
C THR A 115 41.23 -31.04 -26.94
N SER A 116 40.98 -32.34 -27.10
CA SER A 116 42.00 -33.39 -27.35
C SER A 116 42.01 -33.61 -28.87
N PRO A 117 43.16 -33.77 -29.55
CA PRO A 117 43.70 -35.11 -29.81
C PRO A 117 45.24 -35.23 -29.94
N ASN A 118 45.72 -36.48 -29.76
CA ASN A 118 46.93 -37.15 -30.30
C ASN A 118 48.30 -36.46 -30.29
N ALA A 119 49.22 -36.99 -29.48
CA ALA A 119 50.44 -37.70 -29.92
C ALA A 119 51.00 -38.53 -28.75
#